data_AF-A0A1Y5G6K7-F1
#
_entry.id   AF-A0A1Y5G6K7-F1
#
_cell.length_a   1.000
_cell.length_b   1.000
_cell.length_c   1.000
_cell.angle_alpha   90.00
_cell.angle_beta   90.00
_cell.angle_gamma   90.00
#
_symmetry.space_group_name_H-M   'P 1'
#
loop_
_entity.id
_entity.type
_entity.pdbx_description
1 polymer ?
#
loop_
_entity_poly.entity_id
_entity_poly.type
_entity_poly.pdbx_seq_one_letter_code
_entity_poly.pdbx_strand_id
1 'polypeptide(L)'
;MACCEANYFRLLGLFPDLHSEDERRIGLSPGDDVEVVLGVLERTSYTTLLSISQKQGSTRETRDTRSERTDKSVTVRWFKPPMLTVRLYHDAQIAEVITNGSNRGVRPKNAYPNQHMFQPDEKRQWNDFLEELLVLCRQHGYAVGETVPILDATCE
;
A
#
# COMPACT_ATOMS: atom_id res chain seq x y z
N MET A 1 -17.13 9.11 1.85
CA MET A 1 -16.31 10.32 1.97
C MET A 1 -15.44 10.29 3.21
N ALA A 2 -15.98 9.93 4.39
CA ALA A 2 -15.21 9.85 5.65
C ALA A 2 -13.91 9.01 5.57
N CYS A 3 -13.91 7.87 4.87
CA CYS A 3 -12.72 7.02 4.74
C CYS A 3 -11.55 7.73 4.04
N CYS A 4 -11.81 8.63 3.08
CA CYS A 4 -10.75 9.29 2.31
C CYS A 4 -9.99 10.34 3.13
N GLU A 5 -10.69 11.06 4.01
CA GLU A 5 -10.11 12.01 4.95
C GLU A 5 -9.33 11.27 6.06
N ALA A 6 -9.91 10.21 6.62
CA ALA A 6 -9.21 9.36 7.58
C ALA A 6 -7.91 8.78 7.00
N ASN A 7 -7.94 8.32 5.75
CA ASN A 7 -6.75 7.81 5.06
C ASN A 7 -5.66 8.86 4.86
N TYR A 8 -6.03 10.13 4.64
CA TYR A 8 -5.07 11.24 4.55
C TYR A 8 -4.28 11.41 5.86
N PHE A 9 -4.97 11.49 6.99
CA PHE A 9 -4.30 11.66 8.29
C PHE A 9 -3.51 10.41 8.70
N ARG A 10 -4.01 9.20 8.39
CA ARG A 10 -3.27 7.94 8.61
C ARG A 10 -1.96 7.94 7.81
N LEU A 11 -1.99 8.37 6.55
CA LEU A 11 -0.79 8.47 5.70
C LEU A 11 0.22 9.48 6.26
N LEU A 12 -0.23 10.65 6.71
CA LEU A 12 0.67 11.62 7.33
C LEU A 12 1.29 11.10 8.64
N GLY A 13 0.53 10.37 9.47
CA GLY A 13 1.09 9.72 10.66
C GLY A 13 2.10 8.62 10.32
N LEU A 14 1.83 7.86 9.26
CA LEU A 14 2.72 6.81 8.75
C LEU A 14 3.83 7.32 7.84
N PHE A 15 3.87 8.60 7.48
CA PHE A 15 4.93 9.23 6.70
C PHE A 15 4.96 10.74 6.97
N PRO A 16 5.46 11.17 8.15
CA PRO A 16 5.46 12.58 8.53
C PRO A 16 6.41 13.42 7.67
N ASP A 17 7.53 12.82 7.23
CA ASP A 17 8.55 13.48 6.40
C ASP A 17 8.22 13.44 4.89
N LEU A 18 6.94 13.28 4.53
CA LEU A 18 6.46 13.17 3.15
C LEU A 18 6.94 14.31 2.23
N HIS A 19 7.19 15.49 2.80
CA HIS A 19 7.66 16.68 2.07
C HIS A 19 9.17 16.68 1.80
N SER A 20 9.96 15.93 2.58
CA SER A 20 11.42 15.94 2.52
C SER A 20 11.99 14.63 1.97
N GLU A 21 11.37 13.49 2.30
CA GLU A 21 11.86 12.16 1.95
C GLU A 21 11.02 11.54 0.82
N ASP A 22 11.71 10.92 -0.14
CA ASP A 22 11.09 10.30 -1.32
C ASP A 22 10.56 8.89 -1.07
N GLU A 23 11.03 8.22 -0.02
CA GLU A 23 10.65 6.85 0.27
C GLU A 23 10.58 6.60 1.77
N ARG A 24 9.55 5.86 2.20
CA ARG A 24 9.46 5.31 3.55
C ARG A 24 9.17 3.82 3.51
N ARG A 25 9.92 3.04 4.28
CA ARG A 25 9.77 1.57 4.39
C ARG A 25 9.26 1.19 5.77
N ILE A 26 8.24 0.34 5.79
CA ILE A 26 7.56 -0.14 6.99
C ILE A 26 7.59 -1.66 6.96
N GLY A 27 8.28 -2.30 7.90
CA GLY A 27 8.28 -3.75 8.04
C GLY A 27 7.04 -4.22 8.80
N LEU A 28 6.31 -5.20 8.28
CA LEU A 28 5.05 -5.69 8.86
C LEU A 28 5.22 -6.87 9.82
N SER A 29 6.31 -7.63 9.73
CA SER A 29 6.55 -8.78 10.60
C SER A 29 8.06 -8.96 10.82
N PRO A 30 8.54 -9.11 12.06
CA PRO A 30 9.96 -9.29 12.37
C PRO A 30 10.54 -10.67 11.98
N GLY A 31 9.99 -11.33 10.95
CA GLY A 31 10.45 -12.66 10.51
C GLY A 31 10.14 -13.04 9.07
N ASP A 32 9.09 -12.48 8.46
CA ASP A 32 8.68 -12.83 7.07
C ASP A 32 9.21 -11.84 6.01
N ASP A 33 10.10 -10.93 6.38
CA ASP A 33 10.74 -9.93 5.48
C ASP A 33 9.72 -9.23 4.56
N VAL A 34 8.53 -8.96 5.10
CA VAL A 34 7.45 -8.29 4.39
C VAL A 34 7.53 -6.80 4.71
N GLU A 35 7.84 -6.01 3.69
CA GLU A 35 7.96 -4.56 3.78
C GLU A 35 6.90 -3.87 2.93
N VAL A 36 6.27 -2.85 3.47
CA VAL A 36 5.47 -1.88 2.72
C VAL A 36 6.34 -0.67 2.42
N VAL A 37 6.47 -0.36 1.14
CA VAL A 37 7.24 0.77 0.63
C VAL A 37 6.27 1.83 0.13
N LEU A 38 6.32 2.98 0.78
CA LEU A 38 5.65 4.22 0.40
C LEU A 38 6.66 5.07 -0.38
N GLY A 39 6.45 5.26 -1.68
CA GLY A 39 7.34 6.06 -2.53
C GLY A 39 6.63 7.28 -3.09
N VAL A 40 7.20 8.47 -2.96
CA VAL A 40 6.68 9.71 -3.54
C VAL A 40 7.02 9.75 -5.03
N LEU A 41 5.99 9.79 -5.87
CA LEU A 41 6.13 9.85 -7.33
C LEU A 41 6.14 11.30 -7.84
N GLU A 42 5.34 12.16 -7.22
CA GLU A 42 5.19 13.56 -7.63
C GLU A 42 4.84 14.42 -6.42
N ARG A 43 5.47 15.60 -6.32
CA ARG A 43 5.12 16.65 -5.34
C ARG A 43 4.78 17.93 -6.06
N THR A 44 3.63 18.50 -5.72
CA THR A 44 3.18 19.82 -6.17
C THR A 44 2.72 20.62 -4.95
N SER A 45 2.42 21.92 -5.13
CA SER A 45 2.01 22.80 -4.03
C SER A 45 0.76 22.34 -3.28
N TYR A 46 -0.14 21.62 -3.95
CA TYR A 46 -1.44 21.23 -3.39
C TYR A 46 -1.70 19.73 -3.45
N THR A 47 -0.90 18.97 -4.19
CA THR A 47 -1.08 17.53 -4.31
C THR A 47 0.23 16.77 -4.25
N THR A 48 0.18 15.60 -3.61
CA THR A 48 1.29 14.63 -3.61
C THR A 48 0.79 13.30 -4.15
N LEU A 49 1.55 12.72 -5.08
CA LEU A 49 1.28 11.41 -5.63
C LEU A 49 2.19 10.38 -4.97
N LEU A 50 1.59 9.39 -4.33
CA LEU A 50 2.27 8.28 -3.67
C LEU A 50 2.07 6.97 -4.43
N SER A 51 3.10 6.15 -4.38
CA SER A 51 3.04 4.72 -4.65
C SER A 51 3.12 3.95 -3.35
N ILE A 52 2.32 2.91 -3.21
CA ILE A 52 2.35 1.98 -2.09
C ILE A 52 2.55 0.59 -2.68
N SER A 53 3.64 -0.07 -2.32
CA SER A 53 3.94 -1.42 -2.79
C SER A 53 4.38 -2.30 -1.64
N GLN A 54 4.08 -3.59 -1.71
CA GLN A 54 4.60 -4.56 -0.76
C GLN A 54 5.77 -5.29 -1.42
N LYS A 55 6.91 -5.33 -0.75
CA LYS A 55 8.06 -6.17 -1.08
C LYS A 55 8.05 -7.35 -0.13
N GLN A 56 8.17 -8.55 -0.67
CA GLN A 56 8.43 -9.75 0.11
C GLN A 56 9.89 -10.11 -0.11
N GLY A 57 10.67 -10.12 0.95
CA GLY A 57 12.01 -10.65 0.94
C GLY A 57 11.97 -12.12 0.60
N SER A 58 12.69 -12.52 -0.45
CA SER A 58 12.81 -13.90 -0.88
C SER A 58 13.69 -14.68 0.10
N THR A 59 13.22 -14.96 1.31
CA THR A 59 13.98 -15.78 2.27
C THR A 59 13.09 -16.80 2.96
N ARG A 60 12.76 -17.85 2.19
CA ARG A 60 12.94 -19.25 2.60
C ARG A 60 12.75 -20.12 1.36
N GLU A 61 13.78 -20.15 0.51
CA GLU A 61 14.15 -21.43 -0.07
C GLU A 61 14.46 -22.33 1.14
N THR A 62 13.49 -23.14 1.57
CA THR A 62 13.76 -24.26 2.46
C THR A 62 14.75 -25.14 1.70
N ARG A 63 16.05 -24.97 2.00
CA ARG A 63 17.09 -25.90 1.60
C ARG A 63 16.81 -27.20 2.35
N ASP A 64 15.88 -27.99 1.84
CA ASP A 64 15.80 -29.40 2.19
C ASP A 64 17.02 -30.08 1.55
N THR A 65 18.14 -30.07 2.27
CA THR A 65 19.33 -30.86 1.93
C THR A 65 19.09 -32.33 2.25
N ARG A 66 18.03 -32.93 1.70
CA ARG A 66 17.85 -34.39 1.66
C ARG A 66 16.67 -34.76 0.76
N SER A 67 16.89 -34.86 -0.54
CA SER A 67 16.50 -36.04 -1.34
C SER A 67 16.64 -35.72 -2.83
N GLU A 68 17.56 -36.41 -3.49
CA GLU A 68 17.65 -36.49 -4.95
C GLU A 68 16.44 -37.27 -5.50
N ARG A 69 15.27 -36.61 -5.57
CA ARG A 69 14.17 -37.03 -6.43
C ARG A 69 13.52 -35.78 -6.98
N THR A 70 13.36 -35.75 -8.29
CA THR A 70 12.86 -34.64 -9.10
C THR A 70 11.51 -34.11 -8.63
N ASP A 71 11.51 -33.18 -7.68
CA ASP A 71 10.40 -32.28 -7.39
C ASP A 71 11.01 -30.88 -7.22
N LYS A 72 11.12 -30.16 -8.34
CA LYS A 72 11.49 -28.74 -8.35
C LYS A 72 10.52 -28.02 -7.42
N SER A 73 11.02 -27.52 -6.29
CA SER A 73 10.27 -26.64 -5.40
C SER A 73 9.76 -25.46 -6.22
N VAL A 74 8.48 -25.53 -6.59
CA VAL A 74 7.78 -24.46 -7.27
C VAL A 74 7.59 -23.37 -6.22
N THR A 75 8.53 -22.43 -6.12
CA THR A 75 8.24 -21.15 -5.49
C THR A 75 7.13 -20.52 -6.31
N VAL A 76 5.91 -20.68 -5.81
CA VAL A 76 4.72 -20.32 -6.57
C VAL A 76 4.73 -18.80 -6.69
N ARG A 77 5.14 -18.31 -7.86
CA ARG A 77 5.20 -16.90 -8.26
C ARG A 77 3.81 -16.37 -8.68
N TRP A 78 2.73 -16.93 -8.12
CA TRP A 78 1.35 -16.70 -8.54
C TRP A 78 0.74 -15.43 -7.94
N PHE A 79 1.31 -14.89 -6.88
CA PHE A 79 0.81 -13.70 -6.22
C PHE A 79 1.83 -12.57 -6.30
N LYS A 80 1.59 -11.61 -7.18
CA LYS A 80 2.28 -10.31 -7.12
C LYS A 80 1.47 -9.43 -6.17
N PRO A 81 2.07 -8.89 -5.10
CA PRO A 81 1.35 -7.98 -4.24
C PRO A 81 0.85 -6.76 -5.04
N PRO A 82 -0.36 -6.27 -4.73
CA PRO A 82 -0.90 -5.10 -5.42
C PRO A 82 -0.02 -3.87 -5.14
N MET A 83 0.16 -3.04 -6.17
CA MET A 83 0.78 -1.73 -6.03
C MET A 83 -0.30 -0.67 -6.18
N LEU A 84 -0.50 0.16 -5.18
CA LEU A 84 -1.48 1.24 -5.22
C LEU A 84 -0.81 2.55 -5.60
N THR A 85 -1.50 3.37 -6.38
CA THR A 85 -1.15 4.79 -6.54
C THR A 85 -2.20 5.62 -5.83
N VAL A 86 -1.79 6.43 -4.87
CA VAL A 86 -2.66 7.27 -4.04
C VAL A 86 -2.32 8.72 -4.30
N ARG A 87 -3.33 9.57 -4.49
CA ARG A 87 -3.15 11.02 -4.53
C ARG A 87 -3.69 11.65 -3.26
N LEU A 88 -2.87 12.49 -2.67
CA LEU A 88 -3.20 13.31 -1.51
C LEU A 88 -3.47 14.73 -2.01
N TYR A 89 -4.62 15.25 -1.63
CA TYR A 89 -4.99 16.67 -1.79
C TYR A 89 -4.78 17.34 -0.45
N HIS A 90 -3.81 18.26 -0.37
CA HIS A 90 -3.43 18.91 0.89
C HIS A 90 -4.40 20.02 1.30
N ASP A 91 -5.06 20.64 0.32
CA ASP A 91 -6.09 21.66 0.51
C ASP A 91 -7.39 21.06 1.05
N ALA A 92 -7.84 19.96 0.47
CA ALA A 92 -9.04 19.25 0.88
C ALA A 92 -8.78 18.21 1.98
N GLN A 93 -7.52 17.93 2.32
CA GLN A 93 -7.08 16.93 3.30
C GLN A 93 -7.66 15.53 3.02
N ILE A 94 -7.62 15.13 1.75
CA ILE A 94 -8.22 13.89 1.25
C ILE A 94 -7.17 13.03 0.56
N ALA A 95 -7.21 11.71 0.79
CA ALA A 95 -6.45 10.72 0.04
C ALA A 95 -7.39 9.84 -0.80
N GLU A 96 -7.09 9.70 -2.10
CA GLU A 96 -7.83 8.81 -3.01
C GLU A 96 -6.91 7.85 -3.75
N VAL A 97 -7.35 6.61 -3.92
CA VAL A 97 -6.65 5.65 -4.79
C VAL A 97 -6.97 5.96 -6.26
N ILE A 98 -5.94 6.21 -7.06
CA ILE A 98 -6.03 6.49 -8.49
C ILE A 98 -5.89 5.22 -9.33
N THR A 99 -4.88 4.38 -9.07
CA THR A 99 -4.62 3.17 -9.89
C THR A 99 -4.16 1.99 -9.05
N ASN A 100 -4.40 0.78 -9.57
CA ASN A 100 -3.76 -0.46 -9.11
C ASN A 100 -2.81 -1.00 -10.19
N GLY A 101 -1.52 -1.07 -9.87
CA GLY A 101 -0.56 -2.03 -10.39
C GLY A 101 0.04 -1.71 -11.75
N SER A 102 -0.74 -1.36 -12.75
CA SER A 102 -0.28 -1.06 -14.11
C SER A 102 -1.40 -0.39 -14.90
N ASN A 103 -1.48 0.93 -14.80
CA ASN A 103 -2.05 1.77 -15.86
C ASN A 103 -3.56 1.64 -16.19
N ARG A 104 -4.42 1.58 -15.16
CA ARG A 104 -5.82 1.99 -15.30
C ARG A 104 -6.23 2.87 -14.14
N GLY A 105 -6.39 4.17 -14.42
CA GLY A 105 -7.13 5.08 -13.55
C GLY A 105 -8.53 4.54 -13.31
N VAL A 106 -8.93 4.42 -12.04
CA VAL A 106 -10.31 4.11 -11.68
C VAL A 106 -11.19 5.24 -12.22
N ARG A 107 -11.92 4.97 -13.31
CA ARG A 107 -12.73 6.00 -13.97
C ARG A 107 -14.02 6.25 -13.18
N PRO A 108 -14.38 7.51 -12.90
CA PRO A 108 -15.58 7.84 -12.13
C PRO A 108 -16.89 7.51 -12.88
N LYS A 109 -16.86 7.38 -14.21
CA LYS A 109 -17.98 6.92 -15.03
C LYS A 109 -17.47 6.05 -16.17
N ASN A 110 -18.02 4.85 -16.31
CA ASN A 110 -17.79 3.98 -17.47
C ASN A 110 -18.85 4.28 -18.53
N ALA A 111 -18.42 4.67 -19.73
CA ALA A 111 -19.32 4.84 -20.85
C ALA A 111 -19.93 3.49 -21.23
N TYR A 112 -21.23 3.45 -21.50
CA TYR A 112 -21.87 2.25 -22.01
C TYR A 112 -21.70 2.17 -23.54
N PRO A 113 -21.35 1.00 -24.10
CA PRO A 113 -21.23 -0.31 -23.46
C PRO A 113 -19.98 -0.45 -22.59
N ASN A 114 -20.14 -1.00 -21.38
CA ASN A 114 -19.07 -1.24 -20.39
C ASN A 114 -18.14 -2.37 -20.88
N GLN A 115 -17.31 -2.08 -21.88
CA GLN A 115 -16.47 -3.05 -22.61
C GLN A 115 -15.49 -3.82 -21.71
N HIS A 116 -15.26 -3.33 -20.49
CA HIS A 116 -14.31 -3.90 -19.53
C HIS A 116 -14.98 -4.44 -18.27
N MET A 117 -16.32 -4.47 -18.21
CA MET A 117 -17.13 -5.01 -17.10
C MET A 117 -16.77 -4.47 -15.71
N PHE A 118 -16.33 -3.22 -15.62
CA PHE A 118 -16.01 -2.58 -14.34
C PHE A 118 -17.22 -2.56 -13.40
N GLN A 119 -17.02 -2.89 -12.13
CA GLN A 119 -18.08 -2.80 -11.13
C GLN A 119 -18.27 -1.36 -10.62
N PRO A 120 -19.51 -0.93 -10.31
CA PRO A 120 -19.80 0.44 -9.86
C PRO A 120 -19.05 0.88 -8.59
N ASP A 121 -18.59 -0.07 -7.78
CA ASP A 121 -18.05 0.12 -6.44
C ASP A 121 -16.53 -0.13 -6.33
N GLU A 122 -15.83 -0.41 -7.44
CA GLU A 122 -14.38 -0.66 -7.43
C GLU A 122 -13.58 0.44 -6.72
N LYS A 123 -13.93 1.72 -6.95
CA LYS A 123 -13.27 2.84 -6.29
C LYS A 123 -13.40 2.78 -4.77
N ARG A 124 -14.57 2.35 -4.28
CA ARG A 124 -14.82 2.19 -2.86
C ARG A 124 -14.01 1.04 -2.30
N GLN A 125 -14.02 -0.13 -2.96
CA GLN A 125 -13.24 -1.29 -2.53
C GLN A 125 -11.75 -0.97 -2.39
N TRP A 126 -11.17 -0.18 -3.30
CA TRP A 126 -9.77 0.23 -3.21
C TRP A 126 -9.48 1.19 -2.06
N ASN A 127 -10.40 2.12 -1.78
CA ASN A 127 -10.24 3.03 -0.64
C ASN A 127 -10.39 2.30 0.70
N ASP A 128 -11.29 1.32 0.78
CA ASP A 128 -11.49 0.47 1.95
C ASP A 128 -10.26 -0.45 2.16
N PHE A 129 -9.72 -1.03 1.08
CA PHE A 129 -8.47 -1.78 1.11
C PHE A 129 -7.27 -0.93 1.57
N LEU A 130 -7.16 0.31 1.08
CA LEU A 130 -6.13 1.24 1.55
C LEU A 130 -6.26 1.49 3.05
N GLU A 131 -7.47 1.68 3.55
CA GLU A 131 -7.70 1.88 4.98
C GLU A 131 -7.19 0.69 5.80
N GLU A 132 -7.57 -0.53 5.44
CA GLU A 132 -7.13 -1.75 6.10
C GLU A 132 -5.59 -1.90 6.06
N LEU A 133 -4.98 -1.60 4.91
CA LEU A 133 -3.52 -1.65 4.76
C LEU A 133 -2.83 -0.63 5.68
N LEU A 134 -3.34 0.60 5.79
CA LEU A 134 -2.77 1.63 6.66
C LEU A 134 -2.97 1.28 8.14
N VAL A 135 -4.12 0.70 8.52
CA VAL A 135 -4.35 0.19 9.87
C VAL A 135 -3.34 -0.92 10.20
N LEU A 136 -3.15 -1.87 9.28
CA LEU A 136 -2.17 -2.94 9.43
C LEU A 136 -0.75 -2.39 9.57
N CYS A 137 -0.37 -1.43 8.73
CA CYS A 137 0.94 -0.75 8.81
C CYS A 137 1.11 -0.01 10.13
N ARG A 138 0.05 0.49 10.76
CA ARG A 138 0.15 1.15 12.06
C ARG A 138 0.21 0.16 13.23
N GLN A 139 -0.52 -0.95 13.15
CA GLN A 139 -0.59 -1.96 14.21
C GLN A 139 0.64 -2.86 14.26
N HIS A 140 1.14 -3.25 13.09
CA HIS A 140 2.23 -4.21 12.95
C HIS A 140 3.50 -3.60 12.34
N GLY A 141 3.44 -2.34 11.90
CA GLY A 141 4.58 -1.68 11.29
C GLY A 141 5.64 -1.30 12.31
N TYR A 142 6.84 -1.80 12.09
CA TYR A 142 8.07 -1.23 12.66
C TYR A 142 8.79 -0.52 11.52
N ALA A 143 9.30 0.70 11.72
CA ALA A 143 10.07 1.31 10.65
C ALA A 143 11.38 0.53 10.52
N VAL A 144 11.76 0.23 9.28
CA VAL A 144 13.01 -0.46 8.96
C VAL A 144 14.13 0.55 9.19
N GLY A 145 14.49 0.79 10.46
CA GLY A 145 15.47 1.79 10.88
C GLY A 145 15.17 2.49 12.22
N GLU A 146 13.93 2.55 12.67
CA GLU A 146 13.53 3.11 13.99
C GLU A 146 12.08 2.70 14.30
N THR A 147 11.73 2.50 15.57
CA THR A 147 10.35 2.14 15.95
C THR A 147 9.39 3.28 15.60
N VAL A 148 8.36 3.02 14.78
CA VAL A 148 7.28 4.02 14.59
C VAL A 148 6.63 4.23 15.95
N PRO A 149 6.52 5.48 16.45
CA PRO A 149 5.87 5.72 17.73
C PRO A 149 4.41 5.26 17.65
N ILE A 150 4.05 4.33 18.53
CA ILE A 150 2.68 3.90 18.75
C ILE A 150 1.96 5.13 19.34
N LEU A 151 1.23 5.87 18.51
CA LEU A 151 0.28 6.86 19.02
C LEU A 151 -0.87 6.09 19.63
N ASP A 152 -0.97 6.15 20.97
CA ASP A 152 -2.02 5.56 21.77
C ASP A 152 -3.40 5.86 21.17
N ALA A 153 -4.14 4.79 20.92
CA ALA A 153 -5.52 4.84 20.47
C ALA A 153 -6.41 5.24 21.65
N THR A 154 -6.41 6.53 22.01
CA THR A 154 -7.41 7.12 22.90
C THR A 154 -7.85 8.46 22.36
N CYS A 155 -8.92 8.47 21.58
CA CYS A 155 -9.86 9.59 21.50
C CYS A 155 -11.26 8.99 21.31
N GLU A 156 -12.07 9.10 22.35
CA GLU A 156 -13.54 9.00 22.33
C GLU A 156 -14.16 10.10 21.44
#